data_AF-A0A5N5SXF2-F1
#
_entry.id   AF-A0A5N5SXF2-F1
#
_cell.length_a   1.000
_cell.length_b   1.000
_cell.length_c   1.000
_cell.angle_alpha   90.00
_cell.angle_beta   90.00
_cell.angle_gamma   90.00
#
_symmetry.space_group_name_H-M   'P 1'
#
loop_
_entity.id
_entity.type
_entity.pdbx_description
1 polymer ?
#
loop_
_entity_poly.entity_id
_entity_poly.type
_entity_poly.pdbx_seq_one_letter_code
_entity_poly.pdbx_strand_id
1 'polypeptide(L)'
;YEFKPVAGTAQCWAIAVRDNFENQRIPSYTVRIRQNPEGLQEINGKEMPPDKIMENVTCDQGFTLMTVYKIKDGYKVLLVYTLTAVVKSSAITIFPVDGNMRHAVRGLCGNFNIKRDDDKIGPKGCLYTDDQLFEYSWTSSEGDGCDQKKEEQMQTQVKNYQKNCPKRRNTSSKLDFTNIYQLTDDDCTENIYPVQKKGPTWCAAYEPTLKCKSGCVQVGFKLTKVNAGCWPSDKVPDDVIPGEKKGYITNPPAEKAPVNVILAVKEAKSCVKQKH
;
A
#
# COMPACT_ATOMS: atom_id res chain seq x y z
N TYR A 1 1.70 -13.98 -0.51
CA TYR A 1 2.09 -13.09 0.60
C TYR A 1 1.49 -13.60 1.89
N GLU A 2 2.25 -13.64 2.98
CA GLU A 2 1.73 -13.92 4.34
C GLU A 2 1.95 -12.70 5.24
N PHE A 3 0.93 -12.34 6.02
CA PHE A 3 1.03 -11.31 7.05
C PHE A 3 0.99 -11.95 8.42
N LYS A 4 2.06 -11.77 9.19
CA LYS A 4 2.20 -12.35 10.53
C LYS A 4 2.38 -11.22 11.54
N PRO A 5 1.54 -11.14 12.58
CA PRO A 5 1.89 -10.37 13.75
C PRO A 5 3.05 -11.09 14.47
N VAL A 6 3.89 -10.32 15.15
CA VAL A 6 4.83 -10.86 16.14
C VAL A 6 4.20 -10.70 17.52
N ALA A 7 4.30 -11.73 18.38
CA ALA A 7 3.66 -11.71 19.69
C ALA A 7 4.15 -10.55 20.57
N GLY A 8 3.30 -10.09 21.49
CA GLY A 8 3.73 -9.35 22.69
C GLY A 8 4.09 -7.87 22.56
N THR A 9 4.07 -7.28 21.36
CA THR A 9 4.12 -5.81 21.21
C THR A 9 2.91 -5.34 20.43
N ALA A 10 2.47 -4.11 20.72
CA ALA A 10 1.38 -3.50 19.97
C ALA A 10 1.71 -3.29 18.47
N GLN A 11 2.94 -3.55 17.98
CA GLN A 11 3.35 -3.08 16.66
C GLN A 11 4.62 -3.76 16.04
N CYS A 12 4.59 -5.08 15.82
CA CYS A 12 5.57 -5.74 14.93
C CYS A 12 4.82 -6.59 13.89
N TRP A 13 4.99 -6.25 12.60
CA TRP A 13 4.29 -6.92 11.49
C TRP A 13 5.29 -7.40 10.44
N ALA A 14 5.23 -8.68 10.09
CA ALA A 14 6.02 -9.24 9.00
C ALA A 14 5.15 -9.43 7.75
N ILE A 15 5.61 -8.89 6.63
CA ILE A 15 5.11 -9.17 5.28
C ILE A 15 6.07 -10.18 4.65
N ALA A 16 5.68 -11.44 4.58
CA ALA A 16 6.43 -12.47 3.86
C ALA A 16 5.97 -12.50 2.40
N VAL A 17 6.92 -12.32 1.48
CA VAL A 17 6.69 -12.38 0.04
C VAL A 17 7.11 -13.74 -0.46
N ARG A 18 6.21 -14.44 -1.14
CA ARG A 18 6.52 -15.72 -1.79
C ARG A 18 6.77 -15.47 -3.27
N ASP A 19 7.83 -16.04 -3.78
CA ASP A 19 7.96 -16.30 -5.20
C ASP A 19 7.43 -17.71 -5.51
N ASN A 20 6.83 -17.87 -6.69
CA ASN A 20 6.11 -19.07 -7.09
C ASN A 20 6.96 -19.99 -7.98
N PHE A 21 8.24 -19.67 -8.19
CA PHE A 21 9.12 -20.42 -9.11
C PHE A 21 9.51 -21.81 -8.61
N GLU A 22 9.55 -22.03 -7.30
CA GLU A 22 9.80 -23.35 -6.73
C GLU A 22 8.59 -23.72 -5.87
N ASN A 23 8.02 -24.91 -6.07
CA ASN A 23 6.88 -25.46 -5.32
C ASN A 23 7.15 -25.64 -3.79
N GLN A 24 8.15 -24.96 -3.23
CA GLN A 24 8.52 -24.94 -1.83
C GLN A 24 7.78 -23.81 -1.12
N ARG A 25 7.27 -24.06 0.10
CA ARG A 25 6.60 -23.04 0.93
C ARG A 25 7.60 -22.08 1.60
N ILE A 26 8.62 -21.63 0.89
CA ILE A 26 9.67 -20.75 1.41
C ILE A 26 9.40 -19.34 0.91
N PRO A 27 9.32 -18.31 1.79
CA PRO A 27 9.25 -16.93 1.35
C PRO A 27 10.60 -16.54 0.72
N SER A 28 10.55 -15.91 -0.45
CA SER A 28 11.75 -15.44 -1.16
C SER A 28 12.40 -14.26 -0.46
N TYR A 29 11.61 -13.48 0.28
CA TYR A 29 12.11 -12.51 1.26
C TYR A 29 11.04 -12.19 2.30
N THR A 30 11.49 -11.70 3.46
CA THR A 30 10.62 -11.20 4.54
C THR A 30 10.88 -9.72 4.74
N VAL A 31 9.81 -8.94 4.79
CA VAL A 31 9.83 -7.52 5.20
C VAL A 31 9.29 -7.43 6.61
N ARG A 32 10.10 -6.99 7.55
CA ARG A 32 9.70 -6.73 8.94
C ARG A 32 9.47 -5.23 9.11
N ILE A 33 8.25 -4.85 9.47
CA ILE A 33 7.85 -3.48 9.76
C ILE A 33 7.61 -3.40 11.27
N ARG A 34 8.43 -2.62 11.96
CA ARG A 34 8.18 -2.25 13.35
C ARG A 34 7.55 -0.89 13.38
N GLN A 35 6.48 -0.76 14.15
CA GLN A 35 5.77 0.48 14.36
C GLN A 35 5.72 0.74 15.88
N ASN A 36 5.39 1.95 16.30
CA ASN A 36 4.93 2.26 17.65
C ASN A 36 3.76 3.30 17.56
N PRO A 37 3.20 3.83 18.66
CA PRO A 37 2.22 4.92 18.60
C PRO A 37 2.73 6.22 17.97
N GLU A 38 4.04 6.39 17.75
CA GLU A 38 4.67 7.50 17.06
C GLU A 38 4.82 7.26 15.54
N GLY A 39 4.58 6.04 15.06
CA GLY A 39 4.64 5.67 13.65
C GLY A 39 5.65 4.57 13.34
N LEU A 40 6.13 4.49 12.10
CA LEU A 40 7.17 3.52 11.71
C LEU A 40 8.44 3.75 12.53
N GLN A 41 8.98 2.66 13.09
CA GLN A 41 10.24 2.65 13.82
C GLN A 41 11.35 2.15 12.90
N GLU A 42 11.20 0.92 12.41
CA GLU A 42 12.23 0.29 11.59
C GLU A 42 11.60 -0.56 10.48
N ILE A 43 12.35 -0.68 9.38
CA ILE A 43 12.09 -1.63 8.31
C ILE A 43 13.32 -2.51 8.17
N ASN A 44 13.14 -3.83 8.34
CA ASN A 44 14.23 -4.80 8.35
C ASN A 44 15.40 -4.42 9.28
N GLY A 45 15.08 -3.90 10.47
CA GLY A 45 16.07 -3.49 11.46
C GLY A 45 16.79 -2.16 11.16
N LYS A 46 16.32 -1.39 10.18
CA LYS A 46 16.87 -0.06 9.85
C LYS A 46 15.82 1.03 10.05
N GLU A 47 16.19 2.08 10.76
CA GLU A 47 15.36 3.28 10.90
C GLU A 47 15.36 4.10 9.61
N MET A 48 14.25 4.80 9.35
CA MET A 48 14.19 5.78 8.28
C MET A 48 14.99 7.03 8.68
N PRO A 49 16.00 7.47 7.90
CA PRO A 49 16.77 8.65 8.26
C PRO A 49 15.87 9.89 8.36
N PRO A 50 16.00 10.71 9.41
CA PRO A 50 15.06 11.80 9.71
C PRO A 50 15.01 12.89 8.63
N ASP A 51 16.12 13.09 7.94
CA ASP A 51 16.35 14.06 6.87
C ASP A 51 15.89 13.56 5.48
N LYS A 52 15.66 12.25 5.32
CA LYS A 52 15.22 11.67 4.06
C LYS A 52 13.69 11.66 3.93
N ILE A 53 13.22 11.99 2.73
CA ILE A 53 11.80 11.82 2.33
C ILE A 53 11.53 10.47 1.67
N MET A 54 12.59 9.78 1.22
CA MET A 54 12.53 8.52 0.50
C MET A 54 13.80 7.70 0.75
N GLU A 55 13.67 6.39 0.93
CA GLU A 55 14.78 5.46 1.06
C GLU A 55 14.48 4.13 0.36
N ASN A 56 15.47 3.58 -0.35
CA ASN A 56 15.38 2.25 -0.94
C ASN A 56 15.97 1.21 0.01
N VAL A 57 15.26 0.10 0.21
CA VAL A 57 15.78 -1.07 0.91
C VAL A 57 16.16 -2.11 -0.14
N THR A 58 17.43 -2.48 -0.17
CA THR A 58 17.98 -3.44 -1.12
C THR A 58 18.28 -4.78 -0.46
N CYS A 59 18.28 -5.87 -1.22
CA CYS A 59 18.85 -7.14 -0.78
C CYS A 59 20.39 -7.13 -0.91
N ASP A 60 21.04 -8.20 -0.45
CA ASP A 60 22.51 -8.37 -0.50
C ASP A 60 23.07 -8.38 -1.93
N GLN A 61 22.23 -8.66 -2.93
CA GLN A 61 22.57 -8.61 -4.35
C GLN A 61 22.39 -7.21 -4.96
N GLY A 62 21.98 -6.21 -4.18
CA GLY A 62 21.81 -4.83 -4.62
C GLY A 62 20.46 -4.51 -5.27
N PHE A 63 19.57 -5.48 -5.45
CA PHE A 63 18.22 -5.24 -5.97
C PHE A 63 17.35 -4.52 -4.94
N THR A 64 16.60 -3.51 -5.37
CA THR A 64 15.62 -2.82 -4.51
C THR A 64 14.43 -3.72 -4.25
N LEU A 65 14.22 -4.11 -2.99
CA LEU A 65 13.08 -4.90 -2.53
C LEU A 65 11.86 -4.02 -2.28
N MET A 66 12.08 -2.83 -1.74
CA MET A 66 11.03 -1.86 -1.46
C MET A 66 11.57 -0.44 -1.41
N THR A 67 10.65 0.51 -1.57
CA THR A 67 10.92 1.94 -1.37
C THR A 67 10.02 2.48 -0.28
N VAL A 68 10.62 3.14 0.69
CA VAL A 68 9.95 3.78 1.82
C VAL A 68 9.83 5.26 1.54
N TYR A 69 8.63 5.81 1.69
CA TYR A 69 8.35 7.24 1.54
C TYR A 69 7.81 7.80 2.84
N LYS A 70 8.34 8.95 3.28
CA LYS A 70 7.74 9.73 4.35
C LYS A 70 6.51 10.46 3.79
N ILE A 71 5.37 10.30 4.45
CA ILE A 71 4.12 11.01 4.13
C ILE A 71 3.72 11.87 5.33
N LYS A 72 2.73 12.75 5.15
CA LYS A 72 2.31 13.72 6.18
C LYS A 72 2.06 13.08 7.56
N ASP A 73 1.39 11.93 7.58
CA ASP A 73 0.91 11.27 8.79
C ASP A 73 1.47 9.83 8.94
N GLY A 74 2.71 9.59 8.52
CA GLY A 74 3.37 8.29 8.66
C GLY A 74 4.24 7.93 7.46
N TYR A 75 4.18 6.68 7.03
CA TYR A 75 5.05 6.15 5.98
C TYR A 75 4.28 5.34 4.95
N LYS A 76 4.72 5.40 3.70
CA LYS A 76 4.26 4.55 2.60
C LYS A 76 5.40 3.67 2.14
N VAL A 77 5.23 2.36 2.28
CA VAL A 77 6.19 1.34 1.83
C VAL A 77 5.66 0.72 0.55
N LEU A 78 6.37 0.95 -0.56
CA LEU A 78 6.09 0.32 -1.84
C LEU A 78 6.93 -0.95 -1.95
N LEU A 79 6.32 -2.12 -1.79
CA LEU A 79 6.95 -3.38 -2.12
C LEU A 79 6.87 -3.54 -3.63
N VAL A 80 8.04 -3.63 -4.28
CA VAL A 80 8.14 -3.52 -5.74
C VAL A 80 7.23 -4.58 -6.40
N TYR A 81 6.43 -4.13 -7.37
CA TYR A 81 5.45 -4.90 -8.18
C TYR A 81 4.29 -5.58 -7.43
N THR A 82 4.10 -5.36 -6.13
CA THR A 82 3.25 -6.26 -5.34
C THR A 82 2.28 -5.53 -4.42
N LEU A 83 2.77 -4.95 -3.33
CA LEU A 83 1.92 -4.40 -2.28
C LEU A 83 2.35 -2.97 -1.94
N THR A 84 1.40 -2.15 -1.55
CA THR A 84 1.69 -0.90 -0.84
C THR A 84 1.23 -1.05 0.61
N ALA A 85 2.14 -0.87 1.56
CA ALA A 85 1.80 -0.74 2.97
C ALA A 85 1.80 0.74 3.38
N VAL A 86 0.77 1.18 4.10
CA VAL A 86 0.71 2.49 4.74
C VAL A 86 0.77 2.27 6.23
N VAL A 87 1.80 2.82 6.85
CA VAL A 87 2.10 2.67 8.27
C VAL A 87 1.80 4.01 8.94
N LYS A 88 0.72 4.04 9.72
CA LYS A 88 0.33 5.17 10.58
C LYS A 88 0.36 4.70 12.03
N SER A 89 0.51 5.60 12.99
CA SER A 89 0.51 5.29 14.43
C SER A 89 -0.62 4.35 14.90
N SER A 90 -1.80 4.42 14.28
CA SER A 90 -2.97 3.61 14.63
C SER A 90 -3.08 2.28 13.89
N ALA A 91 -2.50 2.13 12.70
CA ALA A 91 -2.71 0.95 11.87
C ALA A 91 -1.66 0.79 10.76
N ILE A 92 -1.45 -0.46 10.36
CA ILE A 92 -0.83 -0.81 9.08
C ILE A 92 -1.93 -1.22 8.11
N THR A 93 -2.08 -0.47 7.02
CA THR A 93 -3.01 -0.81 5.94
C THR A 93 -2.23 -1.34 4.74
N ILE A 94 -2.68 -2.44 4.15
CA ILE A 94 -2.00 -3.10 3.05
C ILE A 94 -2.91 -3.12 1.83
N PHE A 95 -2.37 -2.63 0.72
CA PHE A 95 -3.06 -2.49 -0.55
C PHE A 95 -2.39 -3.36 -1.60
N PRO A 96 -3.05 -4.42 -2.09
CA PRO A 96 -2.63 -5.13 -3.29
C PRO A 96 -2.56 -4.19 -4.49
N VAL A 97 -1.54 -4.36 -5.35
CA VAL A 97 -1.33 -3.48 -6.52
C VAL A 97 -2.50 -3.52 -7.50
N ASP A 98 -3.11 -4.69 -7.69
CA ASP A 98 -4.26 -4.89 -8.56
C ASP A 98 -5.08 -6.15 -8.20
N GLY A 99 -6.16 -6.36 -8.96
CA GLY A 99 -7.07 -7.50 -8.81
C GLY A 99 -6.47 -8.87 -9.17
N ASN A 100 -5.30 -8.95 -9.80
CA ASN A 100 -4.66 -10.25 -10.07
C ASN A 100 -4.09 -10.88 -8.79
N MET A 101 -3.97 -10.10 -7.72
CA MET A 101 -3.53 -10.58 -6.42
C MET A 101 -4.63 -11.24 -5.59
N ARG A 102 -5.86 -11.35 -6.12
CA ARG A 102 -6.94 -12.10 -5.48
C ARG A 102 -6.49 -13.53 -5.23
N HIS A 103 -6.69 -14.04 -4.02
CA HIS A 103 -6.20 -15.35 -3.57
C HIS A 103 -4.67 -15.51 -3.50
N ALA A 104 -3.87 -14.52 -3.92
CA ALA A 104 -2.41 -14.55 -3.84
C ALA A 104 -1.87 -14.01 -2.50
N VAL A 105 -2.72 -13.32 -1.74
CA VAL A 105 -2.44 -12.83 -0.39
C VAL A 105 -3.19 -13.67 0.66
N ARG A 106 -2.64 -13.75 1.86
CA ARG A 106 -3.24 -14.37 3.05
C ARG A 106 -2.63 -13.76 4.31
N GLY A 107 -3.32 -13.83 5.43
CA GLY A 107 -2.83 -13.34 6.72
C GLY A 107 -3.96 -12.67 7.48
N LEU A 108 -3.59 -11.80 8.41
CA LEU A 108 -4.57 -11.03 9.20
C LEU A 108 -5.48 -10.13 8.36
N CYS A 109 -5.02 -9.67 7.19
CA CYS A 109 -5.82 -8.86 6.27
C CYS A 109 -6.72 -9.71 5.34
N GLY A 110 -6.89 -11.00 5.61
CA GLY A 110 -7.69 -11.90 4.78
C GLY A 110 -6.98 -12.33 3.49
N ASN A 111 -7.76 -12.78 2.51
CA ASN A 111 -7.25 -13.39 1.27
C ASN A 111 -7.58 -12.60 -0.01
N PHE A 112 -8.16 -11.41 0.15
CA PHE A 112 -8.50 -10.47 -0.92
C PHE A 112 -9.46 -11.01 -1.99
N ASN A 113 -10.27 -12.04 -1.68
CA ASN A 113 -11.20 -12.65 -2.65
C ASN A 113 -12.58 -11.95 -2.75
N ILE A 114 -12.76 -10.78 -2.13
CA ILE A 114 -14.03 -10.01 -2.02
C ILE A 114 -15.04 -10.61 -1.01
N LYS A 115 -14.79 -11.79 -0.46
CA LYS A 115 -15.69 -12.44 0.49
C LYS A 115 -15.17 -12.30 1.92
N ARG A 116 -15.95 -11.62 2.75
CA ARG A 116 -15.57 -11.37 4.16
C ARG A 116 -15.78 -12.59 5.07
N ASP A 117 -16.63 -13.52 4.66
CA ASP A 117 -16.98 -14.71 5.45
C ASP A 117 -15.79 -15.65 5.64
N ASP A 118 -14.74 -15.52 4.81
CA ASP A 118 -13.56 -16.37 4.85
C ASP A 118 -12.24 -15.61 5.03
N ASP A 119 -12.29 -14.32 5.38
CA ASP A 119 -11.09 -13.53 5.65
C ASP A 119 -10.38 -14.01 6.93
N LYS A 120 -11.10 -14.64 7.88
CA LYS A 120 -10.53 -15.21 9.11
C LYS A 120 -10.05 -16.66 8.93
N ILE A 121 -9.49 -17.00 7.76
CA ILE A 121 -8.83 -18.30 7.54
C ILE A 121 -7.38 -18.22 8.01
N GLY A 122 -7.00 -19.06 8.98
CA GLY A 122 -5.62 -19.17 9.47
C GLY A 122 -4.70 -20.01 8.56
N PRO A 123 -3.40 -20.11 8.88
CA PRO A 123 -2.40 -20.71 7.97
C PRO A 123 -2.60 -22.20 7.68
N LYS A 124 -3.34 -22.92 8.53
CA LYS A 124 -3.72 -24.33 8.33
C LYS A 124 -5.08 -24.54 7.64
N GLY A 125 -5.70 -23.47 7.13
CA GLY A 125 -6.99 -23.54 6.43
C GLY A 125 -8.21 -23.65 7.35
N CYS A 126 -8.02 -23.45 8.65
CA CYS A 126 -9.10 -23.35 9.63
C CYS A 126 -9.78 -21.98 9.52
N LEU A 127 -11.12 -21.95 9.53
CA LEU A 127 -11.90 -20.73 9.65
C LEU A 127 -12.09 -20.39 11.13
N TYR A 128 -11.76 -19.18 11.55
CA TYR A 128 -11.85 -18.74 12.95
C TYR A 128 -13.02 -17.76 13.14
N THR A 129 -13.74 -17.91 14.25
CA THR A 129 -14.75 -16.93 14.71
C THR A 129 -14.24 -16.09 15.88
N ASP A 130 -13.26 -16.60 16.61
CA ASP A 130 -12.57 -15.90 17.70
C ASP A 130 -11.39 -15.11 17.13
N ASP A 131 -11.42 -13.79 17.31
CA ASP A 131 -10.43 -12.86 16.76
C ASP A 131 -9.06 -13.04 17.38
N GLN A 132 -9.01 -13.24 18.70
CA GLN A 132 -7.75 -13.45 19.39
C GLN A 132 -7.12 -14.76 18.93
N LEU A 133 -7.88 -15.85 18.86
CA LEU A 133 -7.37 -17.13 18.39
C LEU A 133 -6.93 -17.08 16.92
N PHE A 134 -7.63 -16.31 16.09
CA PHE A 134 -7.24 -16.04 14.70
C PHE A 134 -5.90 -15.31 14.62
N GLU A 135 -5.72 -14.24 15.40
CA GLU A 135 -4.48 -13.46 15.47
C GLU A 135 -3.29 -14.32 15.88
N TYR A 136 -3.45 -15.09 16.96
CA TYR A 136 -2.42 -16.02 17.43
C TYR A 136 -2.14 -17.14 16.44
N SER A 137 -3.10 -17.50 15.57
CA SER A 137 -2.87 -18.49 14.52
C SER A 137 -1.87 -18.05 13.46
N TRP A 138 -1.75 -16.74 13.23
CA TRP A 138 -0.78 -16.14 12.32
C TRP A 138 0.50 -15.67 13.01
N THR A 139 0.52 -15.69 14.34
CA THR A 139 1.63 -15.18 15.14
C THR A 139 2.87 -16.06 15.03
N SER A 140 4.03 -15.46 14.73
CA SER A 140 5.32 -16.14 14.82
C SER A 140 5.95 -15.95 16.21
N SER A 141 6.65 -16.98 16.68
CA SER A 141 7.44 -16.95 17.92
C SER A 141 8.77 -16.19 17.81
N GLU A 142 8.95 -15.43 16.73
CA GLU A 142 10.15 -14.62 16.48
C GLU A 142 9.85 -13.17 16.90
N GLY A 143 10.42 -12.70 18.01
CA GLY A 143 10.29 -11.30 18.47
C GLY A 143 10.82 -11.02 19.88
N ASP A 144 11.37 -9.82 20.08
CA ASP A 144 11.76 -9.31 21.40
C ASP A 144 10.54 -8.70 22.12
N GLY A 145 10.42 -8.92 23.44
CA GLY A 145 9.36 -8.30 24.27
C GLY A 145 8.09 -9.14 24.50
N CYS A 146 8.10 -10.43 24.14
CA CYS A 146 6.96 -11.32 24.36
C CYS A 146 6.76 -11.68 25.84
N ASP A 147 5.51 -11.60 26.33
CA ASP A 147 5.08 -12.41 27.47
C ASP A 147 5.01 -13.88 27.02
N GLN A 148 6.14 -14.57 27.19
CA GLN A 148 6.33 -15.96 26.78
C GLN A 148 5.23 -16.88 27.32
N LYS A 149 4.75 -16.65 28.55
CA LYS A 149 3.72 -17.50 29.16
C LYS A 149 2.39 -17.34 28.44
N LYS A 150 1.99 -16.09 28.17
CA LYS A 150 0.74 -15.81 27.45
C LYS A 150 0.81 -16.34 26.02
N GLU A 151 1.95 -16.19 25.36
CA GLU A 151 2.15 -16.73 24.02
C GLU A 151 2.05 -18.26 24.00
N GLU A 152 2.77 -18.96 24.87
CA GLU A 152 2.71 -20.42 24.97
C GLU A 152 1.30 -20.95 25.23
N GLN A 153 0.55 -20.27 26.10
CA GLN A 153 -0.85 -20.59 26.37
C GLN A 153 -1.71 -20.44 25.13
N MET A 154 -1.64 -19.30 24.44
CA MET A 154 -2.43 -19.06 23.23
C MET A 154 -2.04 -19.99 22.09
N GLN A 155 -0.74 -20.26 21.91
CA GLN A 155 -0.26 -21.22 20.92
C GLN A 155 -0.77 -22.63 21.19
N THR A 156 -0.92 -23.02 22.45
CA THR A 156 -1.54 -24.29 22.83
C THR A 156 -3.01 -24.33 22.44
N GLN A 157 -3.76 -23.25 22.68
CA GLN A 157 -5.17 -23.14 22.26
C GLN A 157 -5.31 -23.21 20.74
N VAL A 158 -4.47 -22.48 19.99
CA VAL A 158 -4.43 -22.51 18.51
C VAL A 158 -4.20 -23.94 18.02
N LYS A 159 -3.19 -24.64 18.56
CA LYS A 159 -2.87 -26.03 18.18
C LYS A 159 -4.04 -26.97 18.44
N ASN A 160 -4.73 -26.81 19.57
CA ASN A 160 -5.89 -27.64 19.91
C ASN A 160 -7.08 -27.37 19.00
N TYR A 161 -7.39 -26.10 18.74
CA TYR A 161 -8.45 -25.72 17.80
C TYR A 161 -8.20 -26.27 16.40
N GLN A 162 -6.97 -26.16 15.90
CA GLN A 162 -6.57 -26.60 14.57
C GLN A 162 -6.73 -28.11 14.32
N LYS A 163 -6.85 -28.94 15.38
CA LYS A 163 -7.06 -30.38 15.23
C LYS A 163 -8.40 -30.70 14.55
N ASN A 164 -9.47 -30.00 14.93
CA ASN A 164 -10.85 -30.30 14.54
C ASN A 164 -11.62 -29.07 14.02
N CYS A 165 -10.91 -28.02 13.61
CA CYS A 165 -11.51 -26.76 13.16
C CYS A 165 -12.41 -26.93 11.93
N PRO A 166 -13.44 -26.08 11.76
CA PRO A 166 -14.15 -25.99 10.50
C PRO A 166 -13.18 -25.51 9.40
N LYS A 167 -13.21 -26.19 8.25
CA LYS A 167 -12.51 -25.77 7.04
C LYS A 167 -13.50 -25.23 6.03
N ARG A 168 -13.07 -24.29 5.19
CA ARG A 168 -13.88 -23.80 4.08
C ARG A 168 -14.24 -24.98 3.15
N ARG A 169 -15.53 -25.21 2.90
CA ARG A 169 -15.98 -26.09 1.80
C ARG A 169 -15.68 -25.37 0.49
N ASN A 170 -14.99 -26.03 -0.44
CA ASN A 170 -14.83 -25.53 -1.80
C ASN A 170 -16.18 -25.53 -2.52
N THR A 171 -17.03 -24.55 -2.24
CA THR A 171 -18.19 -24.26 -3.07
C THR A 171 -17.71 -23.44 -4.27
N SER A 172 -17.32 -24.16 -5.31
CA SER A 172 -17.39 -23.67 -6.68
C SER A 172 -18.86 -23.33 -6.97
N SER A 173 -19.26 -22.08 -6.80
CA SER A 173 -20.53 -21.61 -7.33
C SER A 173 -20.47 -20.11 -7.56
N LYS A 174 -20.44 -19.75 -8.85
CA LYS A 174 -21.00 -18.53 -9.47
C LYS A 174 -21.02 -17.31 -8.54
N LEU A 175 -19.97 -16.50 -8.64
CA LEU A 175 -19.85 -15.22 -7.95
C LEU A 175 -20.85 -14.23 -8.54
N ASP A 176 -21.82 -13.83 -7.72
CA ASP A 176 -22.65 -12.67 -7.97
C ASP A 176 -21.89 -11.41 -7.51
N PHE A 177 -21.69 -10.47 -8.43
CA PHE A 177 -20.80 -9.34 -8.26
C PHE A 177 -21.49 -8.22 -7.48
N THR A 178 -21.18 -8.09 -6.19
CA THR A 178 -21.34 -6.81 -5.49
C THR A 178 -20.05 -6.47 -4.73
N ASN A 179 -19.40 -5.40 -5.19
CA ASN A 179 -18.12 -4.90 -4.69
C ASN A 179 -18.23 -4.49 -3.21
N ILE A 180 -17.67 -5.29 -2.30
CA ILE A 180 -17.60 -5.00 -0.85
C ILE A 180 -16.43 -4.05 -0.49
N TYR A 181 -15.51 -3.82 -1.43
CA TYR A 181 -14.63 -2.67 -1.44
C TYR A 181 -15.21 -1.69 -2.45
N GLN A 182 -15.81 -0.59 -2.00
CA GLN A 182 -16.03 0.57 -2.86
C GLN A 182 -14.64 1.14 -3.19
N LEU A 183 -13.95 0.50 -4.13
CA LEU A 183 -13.06 1.19 -5.07
C LEU A 183 -13.97 2.05 -5.93
N THR A 184 -14.49 3.14 -5.36
CA THR A 184 -14.97 4.25 -6.17
C THR A 184 -13.75 5.14 -6.34
N ASP A 185 -12.89 4.79 -7.31
CA ASP A 185 -11.80 5.68 -7.75
C ASP A 185 -12.36 7.10 -7.93
N ASP A 186 -13.62 7.25 -8.35
CA ASP A 186 -14.35 8.52 -8.51
C ASP A 186 -14.55 9.33 -7.21
N ASP A 187 -14.78 8.68 -6.06
CA ASP A 187 -14.94 9.42 -4.78
C ASP A 187 -13.60 9.90 -4.23
N CYS A 188 -12.50 9.24 -4.60
CA CYS A 188 -11.19 9.48 -4.04
C CYS A 188 -10.22 10.20 -4.99
N THR A 189 -10.62 10.46 -6.23
CA THR A 189 -9.80 11.16 -7.23
C THR A 189 -10.37 12.54 -7.58
N GLU A 190 -9.48 13.49 -7.83
CA GLU A 190 -9.81 14.79 -8.38
C GLU A 190 -9.01 15.02 -9.67
N ASN A 191 -9.64 15.71 -10.62
CA ASN A 191 -8.98 16.15 -11.84
C ASN A 191 -8.05 17.32 -11.53
N ILE A 192 -6.82 17.23 -12.03
CA ILE A 192 -5.82 18.28 -11.96
C ILE A 192 -5.11 18.45 -13.31
N TYR A 193 -4.52 19.60 -13.53
CA TYR A 193 -3.70 19.90 -14.71
C TYR A 193 -2.25 20.04 -14.26
N PRO A 194 -1.39 19.04 -14.50
CA PRO A 194 -0.01 19.06 -14.02
C PRO A 194 0.78 20.26 -14.53
N VAL A 195 1.62 20.82 -13.65
CA VAL A 195 2.55 21.91 -13.96
C VAL A 195 3.98 21.44 -13.67
N GLN A 196 4.87 21.56 -14.65
CA GLN A 196 6.27 21.16 -14.55
C GLN A 196 7.20 22.25 -15.08
N LYS A 197 8.34 22.45 -14.40
CA LYS A 197 9.41 23.27 -14.93
C LYS A 197 10.23 22.49 -15.96
N LYS A 198 10.51 23.09 -17.12
CA LYS A 198 11.35 22.54 -18.19
C LYS A 198 12.42 23.57 -18.56
N GLY A 199 13.55 23.53 -17.87
CA GLY A 199 14.61 24.54 -18.04
C GLY A 199 14.09 25.94 -17.68
N PRO A 200 14.14 26.93 -18.59
CA PRO A 200 13.67 28.29 -18.32
C PRO A 200 12.16 28.48 -18.50
N THR A 201 11.40 27.42 -18.82
CA THR A 201 9.95 27.51 -19.03
C THR A 201 9.16 26.75 -17.96
N TRP A 202 7.92 27.19 -17.77
CA TRP A 202 6.89 26.48 -17.02
C TRP A 202 5.85 25.93 -17.98
N CYS A 203 5.56 24.64 -17.84
CA CYS A 203 4.65 23.94 -18.72
C CYS A 203 3.44 23.43 -17.95
N ALA A 204 2.23 23.70 -18.45
CA ALA A 204 0.97 23.26 -17.87
C ALA A 204 0.18 22.40 -18.86
N ALA A 205 -0.39 21.31 -18.38
CA ALA A 205 -1.22 20.42 -19.20
C ALA A 205 -2.54 21.10 -19.60
N TYR A 206 -3.03 20.82 -20.81
CA TYR A 206 -4.36 21.22 -21.26
C TYR A 206 -5.42 20.15 -20.97
N GLU A 207 -4.98 18.92 -20.73
CA GLU A 207 -5.84 17.78 -20.41
C GLU A 207 -5.69 17.42 -18.93
N PRO A 208 -6.80 17.10 -18.24
CA PRO A 208 -6.74 16.75 -16.83
C PRO A 208 -6.12 15.36 -16.63
N THR A 209 -5.54 15.16 -15.45
CA THR A 209 -5.08 13.89 -14.93
C THR A 209 -5.62 13.68 -13.52
N LEU A 210 -5.77 12.42 -13.12
CA LEU A 210 -6.24 12.08 -11.79
C LEU A 210 -5.15 12.28 -10.73
N LYS A 211 -5.53 12.92 -9.63
CA LYS A 211 -4.79 12.97 -8.36
C LYS A 211 -5.69 12.45 -7.24
N CYS A 212 -5.13 11.85 -6.20
CA CYS A 212 -5.93 11.49 -5.03
C CYS A 212 -6.33 12.73 -4.22
N LYS A 213 -7.62 12.82 -3.85
CA LYS A 213 -8.17 13.86 -2.96
C LYS A 213 -7.46 13.84 -1.60
N SER A 214 -7.55 14.95 -0.88
CA SER A 214 -7.13 15.00 0.54
C SER A 214 -7.86 13.93 1.36
N GLY A 215 -7.12 13.20 2.20
CA GLY A 215 -7.64 12.07 2.98
C GLY A 215 -7.66 10.72 2.24
N CYS A 216 -7.30 10.70 0.95
CA CYS A 216 -7.08 9.48 0.18
C CYS A 216 -5.61 9.11 0.09
N VAL A 217 -5.33 7.83 -0.07
CA VAL A 217 -3.97 7.31 -0.29
C VAL A 217 -3.82 6.88 -1.74
N GLN A 218 -2.77 7.38 -2.39
CA GLN A 218 -2.34 6.88 -3.69
C GLN A 218 -1.60 5.55 -3.55
N VAL A 219 -2.22 4.48 -4.05
CA VAL A 219 -1.66 3.11 -4.01
C VAL A 219 -0.99 2.70 -5.33
N GLY A 220 -1.25 3.46 -6.41
CA GLY A 220 -0.60 3.24 -7.70
C GLY A 220 -0.52 4.51 -8.54
N PHE A 221 0.43 4.53 -9.47
CA PHE A 221 0.50 5.55 -10.52
C PHE A 221 0.64 4.87 -11.89
N LYS A 222 0.25 5.60 -12.94
CA LYS A 222 0.54 5.28 -14.32
C LYS A 222 1.30 6.46 -14.93
N LEU A 223 2.22 6.16 -15.85
CA LEU A 223 2.91 7.19 -16.63
C LEU A 223 2.00 7.57 -17.81
N THR A 224 1.54 8.81 -17.81
CA THR A 224 0.65 9.34 -18.85
C THR A 224 1.38 10.42 -19.64
N LYS A 225 1.12 10.49 -20.95
CA LYS A 225 1.58 11.57 -21.82
C LYS A 225 0.39 12.49 -22.07
N VAL A 226 0.51 13.76 -21.72
CA VAL A 226 -0.56 14.76 -21.87
C VAL A 226 -0.09 15.91 -22.74
N ASN A 227 -1.02 16.46 -23.51
CA ASN A 227 -0.78 17.69 -24.26
C ASN A 227 -0.66 18.87 -23.31
N ALA A 228 0.34 19.73 -23.54
CA ALA A 228 0.65 20.84 -22.65
C ALA A 228 1.20 22.04 -23.41
N GLY A 229 1.12 23.20 -22.77
CA GLY A 229 1.72 24.45 -23.22
C GLY A 229 2.85 24.88 -22.29
N CYS A 230 3.90 25.51 -22.84
CA CYS A 230 5.00 26.08 -22.06
C CYS A 230 5.15 27.58 -22.28
N TRP A 231 5.34 28.31 -21.19
CA TRP A 231 5.61 29.74 -21.17
C TRP A 231 7.02 30.01 -20.62
N PRO A 232 7.73 31.03 -21.14
CA PRO A 232 8.89 31.61 -20.46
C PRO A 232 8.55 31.98 -19.01
N SER A 233 9.51 31.82 -18.10
CA SER A 233 9.27 32.03 -16.66
C SER A 233 8.82 33.45 -16.29
N ASP A 234 9.11 34.45 -17.11
CA ASP A 234 8.68 35.85 -16.98
C ASP A 234 7.31 36.15 -17.60
N LYS A 235 6.70 35.15 -18.26
CA LYS A 235 5.43 35.27 -19.00
C LYS A 235 4.45 34.15 -18.66
N VAL A 236 4.56 33.58 -17.47
CA VAL A 236 3.63 32.54 -17.00
C VAL A 236 2.28 33.19 -16.71
N PRO A 237 1.17 32.67 -17.26
CA PRO A 237 -0.17 33.18 -16.98
C PRO A 237 -0.54 33.11 -15.49
N ASP A 238 -1.31 34.07 -15.00
CA ASP A 238 -1.70 34.18 -13.58
C ASP A 238 -2.41 32.93 -13.04
N ASP A 239 -3.18 32.24 -13.89
CA ASP A 239 -3.88 31.00 -13.54
C ASP A 239 -2.93 29.78 -13.49
N VAL A 240 -1.75 29.86 -14.09
CA VAL A 240 -0.70 28.82 -14.07
C VAL A 240 0.29 29.01 -12.92
N ILE A 241 0.58 30.25 -12.51
CA ILE A 241 1.54 30.59 -11.43
C ILE A 241 1.34 29.76 -10.15
N PRO A 242 0.09 29.53 -9.64
CA PRO A 242 -0.11 28.70 -8.45
C PRO A 242 0.43 27.27 -8.58
N GLY A 243 0.48 26.76 -9.81
CA GLY A 243 0.99 25.43 -10.16
C GLY A 243 2.50 25.31 -10.06
N GLU A 244 3.26 26.41 -10.09
CA GLU A 244 4.73 26.37 -9.96
C GLU A 244 5.16 25.75 -8.63
N LYS A 245 4.44 26.12 -7.55
CA LYS A 245 4.69 25.59 -6.21
C LYS A 245 3.92 24.29 -5.94
N LYS A 246 2.68 24.20 -6.40
CA LYS A 246 1.80 23.04 -6.13
C LYS A 246 2.11 21.84 -7.01
N GLY A 247 2.75 22.04 -8.16
CA GLY A 247 2.97 21.06 -9.21
C GLY A 247 1.74 20.80 -10.09
N TYR A 248 0.63 21.53 -9.89
CA TYR A 248 -0.60 21.41 -10.66
C TYR A 248 -1.53 22.61 -10.42
N ILE A 249 -2.47 22.80 -11.34
CA ILE A 249 -3.62 23.72 -11.25
C ILE A 249 -4.93 22.93 -11.38
N THR A 250 -6.07 23.52 -11.02
CA THR A 250 -7.38 22.83 -10.95
C THR A 250 -8.26 23.05 -12.17
N ASN A 251 -7.90 24.02 -13.02
CA ASN A 251 -8.56 24.32 -14.28
C ASN A 251 -7.51 24.32 -15.39
N PRO A 252 -7.86 24.03 -16.65
CA PRO A 252 -6.89 24.13 -17.74
C PRO A 252 -6.43 25.58 -17.90
N PRO A 253 -5.20 25.82 -18.39
CA PRO A 253 -4.75 27.17 -18.71
C PRO A 253 -5.75 27.89 -19.62
N ALA A 254 -6.15 29.11 -19.26
CA ALA A 254 -7.12 29.90 -20.02
C ALA A 254 -6.55 30.33 -21.38
N GLU A 255 -5.25 30.60 -21.43
CA GLU A 255 -4.54 31.01 -22.63
C GLU A 255 -3.78 29.85 -23.27
N LYS A 256 -3.62 29.89 -24.59
CA LYS A 256 -2.75 28.95 -25.31
C LYS A 256 -1.30 29.44 -25.23
N ALA A 257 -0.41 28.53 -24.84
CA ALA A 257 1.02 28.80 -24.77
C ALA A 257 1.64 29.05 -26.14
N PRO A 258 2.75 29.81 -26.21
CA PRO A 258 3.52 30.00 -27.43
C PRO A 258 4.20 28.71 -27.92
N VAL A 259 4.46 27.75 -27.02
CA VAL A 259 5.10 26.48 -27.34
C VAL A 259 4.23 25.33 -26.84
N ASN A 260 3.85 24.42 -27.74
CA ASN A 260 3.14 23.20 -27.38
C ASN A 260 4.13 22.04 -27.21
N VAL A 261 3.92 21.24 -26.18
CA VAL A 261 4.75 20.07 -25.86
C VAL A 261 3.88 18.90 -25.41
N ILE A 262 4.49 17.72 -25.33
CA ILE A 262 3.91 16.57 -24.65
C ILE A 262 4.64 16.39 -23.32
N LEU A 263 3.91 16.47 -22.20
CA LEU A 263 4.45 16.22 -20.87
C LEU A 263 4.25 14.76 -20.48
N ALA A 264 5.32 14.12 -20.01
CA ALA A 264 5.24 12.87 -19.27
C ALA A 264 4.93 13.17 -17.80
N VAL A 265 3.82 12.66 -17.29
CA VAL A 265 3.30 12.91 -15.95
C VAL A 265 2.99 11.62 -15.22
N LYS A 266 3.04 11.65 -13.88
CA LYS A 266 2.62 10.54 -13.01
C LYS A 266 1.18 10.76 -12.58
N GLU A 267 0.26 10.09 -13.24
CA GLU A 267 -1.17 10.14 -12.93
C GLU A 267 -1.53 9.09 -11.89
N ALA A 268 -2.45 9.40 -10.96
CA ALA A 268 -2.96 8.41 -10.04
C ALA A 268 -3.69 7.30 -10.80
N LYS A 269 -3.26 6.05 -10.59
CA LYS A 269 -3.93 4.86 -11.17
C LYS A 269 -5.03 4.36 -10.25
N SER A 270 -4.81 4.47 -8.94
CA SER A 270 -5.72 3.97 -7.91
C SER A 270 -5.58 4.79 -6.64
N CYS A 271 -6.71 5.26 -6.11
CA CYS A 271 -6.80 6.02 -4.88
C CYS A 271 -7.76 5.34 -3.92
N VAL A 272 -7.34 5.15 -2.67
CA VAL A 272 -8.16 4.45 -1.66
C VAL A 272 -8.44 5.35 -0.47
N LYS A 273 -9.71 5.41 -0.07
CA LYS A 273 -10.15 6.11 1.14
C LYS A 273 -9.87 5.21 2.33
N GLN A 274 -9.08 5.69 3.29
CA GLN A 274 -8.91 4.96 4.56
C GLN A 274 -10.21 5.06 5.34
N LYS A 275 -10.83 3.91 5.65
CA LYS A 275 -11.89 3.87 6.68
C LYS A 275 -11.22 3.97 8.04
N HIS A 276 -11.70 4.92 8.85
CA HIS A 276 -11.44 4.96 10.29
C HIS A 276 -12.15 3.79 10.98
#